data_AF-A0A8H8S773-F1
#
_entry.id   AF-A0A8H8S773-F1
#
_cell.length_a   1.000
_cell.length_b   1.000
_cell.length_c   1.000
_cell.angle_alpha   90.00
_cell.angle_beta   90.00
_cell.angle_gamma   90.00
#
_symmetry.space_group_name_H-M   'P 1'
#
loop_
_entity.id
_entity.type
_entity.pdbx_description
1 polymer ?
#
loop_
_entity_poly.entity_id
_entity_poly.type
_entity_poly.pdbx_seq_one_letter_code
_entity_poly.pdbx_strand_id
1 'polypeptide(L)'
;MVSKSFAPHPSSATGADKPLQASSTASTTTPIRHAFERRVEDVKPVKDDINKLILNYLTTEGYPSAAAKFSKEANLDSQQDEFSVRSRQQIQHSIHLGCIQEAIEALNELEPQVLDKNPSLHFALLRLQLVELIRTCHSTPGGDITPAITFSQEHLAERAASNPDYLEDLERTMALLFFAPDSLEPQLASLVHPDLRRSVADRVNKAILTCQNQRRDAAIRNIVRLRAWAENSARERKKDLPARLDLGLDGNERDDRHESGHEPMIT
;
A
#
# COMPACT_ATOMS: atom_id res chain seq x y z
N MET A 1 57.69 -93.25 -28.91
CA MET A 1 57.81 -91.79 -28.71
C MET A 1 56.47 -91.17 -29.07
N VAL A 2 55.78 -90.73 -28.03
CA VAL A 2 54.36 -90.41 -27.96
C VAL A 2 54.25 -88.93 -27.63
N SER A 3 53.43 -88.18 -28.36
CA SER A 3 52.89 -86.90 -27.91
C SER A 3 51.61 -86.61 -28.70
N LYS A 4 50.47 -86.76 -28.04
CA LYS A 4 49.14 -86.43 -28.56
C LYS A 4 48.39 -85.56 -27.54
N SER A 5 47.89 -84.46 -28.09
CA SER A 5 46.87 -83.51 -27.66
C SER A 5 45.63 -84.09 -26.96
N PHE A 6 45.05 -83.39 -25.97
CA PHE A 6 43.64 -82.94 -25.98
C PHE A 6 43.32 -81.97 -24.80
N ALA A 7 42.38 -81.06 -25.04
CA ALA A 7 41.89 -79.96 -24.18
C ALA A 7 40.86 -80.42 -23.09
N PRO A 8 40.20 -79.55 -22.27
CA PRO A 8 39.27 -78.49 -22.73
C PRO A 8 39.18 -77.18 -21.90
N HIS A 9 38.56 -76.16 -22.51
CA HIS A 9 37.90 -74.95 -21.95
C HIS A 9 36.43 -75.29 -21.54
N PRO A 10 35.60 -74.45 -20.84
CA PRO A 10 35.39 -73.00 -21.11
C PRO A 10 34.90 -72.05 -19.97
N SER A 11 34.84 -70.74 -20.32
CA SER A 11 33.92 -69.64 -19.89
C SER A 11 33.87 -69.16 -18.42
N SER A 12 33.52 -67.92 -18.03
CA SER A 12 33.54 -66.53 -18.55
C SER A 12 32.81 -65.68 -17.48
N ALA A 13 33.30 -64.48 -17.09
CA ALA A 13 32.51 -63.25 -16.79
C ALA A 13 33.20 -62.30 -15.78
N THR A 14 33.71 -61.19 -16.33
CA THR A 14 33.49 -59.78 -15.94
C THR A 14 33.24 -59.42 -14.46
N GLY A 15 34.23 -58.77 -13.83
CA GLY A 15 34.09 -58.07 -12.53
C GLY A 15 34.41 -56.59 -12.68
N ALA A 16 33.40 -55.75 -12.45
CA ALA A 16 33.39 -54.30 -12.63
C ALA A 16 34.00 -53.52 -11.46
N ASP A 17 34.40 -52.29 -11.79
CA ASP A 17 34.98 -51.24 -10.94
C ASP A 17 34.29 -51.00 -9.59
N LYS A 18 35.10 -50.74 -8.57
CA LYS A 18 34.66 -50.29 -7.24
C LYS A 18 35.37 -48.96 -6.92
N PRO A 19 34.69 -47.79 -6.98
CA PRO A 19 35.24 -46.57 -6.43
C PRO A 19 34.83 -46.38 -4.96
N LEU A 20 35.73 -45.75 -4.21
CA LEU A 20 35.64 -45.42 -2.80
C LEU A 20 34.37 -44.63 -2.45
N GLN A 21 33.66 -45.06 -1.42
CA GLN A 21 32.66 -44.25 -0.73
C GLN A 21 33.36 -43.15 0.09
N ALA A 22 33.26 -41.91 -0.38
CA ALA A 22 33.42 -40.74 0.47
C ALA A 22 32.05 -40.43 1.11
N SER A 23 31.92 -40.69 2.41
CA SER A 23 30.74 -40.32 3.19
C SER A 23 30.77 -38.81 3.45
N SER A 24 30.16 -38.03 2.57
CA SER A 24 29.86 -36.62 2.83
C SER A 24 28.67 -36.51 3.77
N THR A 25 28.92 -36.36 5.07
CA THR A 25 27.91 -35.92 6.03
C THR A 25 27.65 -34.42 5.82
N ALA A 26 26.72 -34.10 4.92
CA ALA A 26 26.15 -32.77 4.86
C ALA A 26 25.31 -32.57 6.14
N SER A 27 25.89 -31.88 7.12
CA SER A 27 25.12 -31.38 8.26
C SER A 27 24.24 -30.26 7.73
N THR A 28 22.95 -30.55 7.55
CA THR A 28 21.93 -29.51 7.33
C THR A 28 21.90 -28.66 8.59
N THR A 29 22.63 -27.53 8.59
CA THR A 29 22.54 -26.50 9.61
C THR A 29 21.11 -26.00 9.63
N THR A 30 20.35 -26.46 10.61
CA THR A 30 19.02 -25.93 10.89
C THR A 30 19.20 -24.48 11.31
N PRO A 31 18.56 -23.49 10.66
CA PRO A 31 18.68 -22.10 11.09
C PRO A 31 18.23 -22.00 12.55
N ILE A 32 19.07 -21.38 13.39
CA ILE A 32 18.82 -21.21 14.83
C ILE A 32 17.62 -20.27 14.97
N ARG A 33 16.42 -20.84 15.11
CA ARG A 33 15.18 -20.08 15.26
C ARG A 33 15.21 -19.27 16.57
N HIS A 34 14.98 -17.97 16.43
CA HIS A 34 15.00 -17.04 17.56
C HIS A 34 13.89 -17.40 18.57
N ALA A 35 14.10 -17.17 19.88
CA ALA A 35 13.10 -17.52 20.91
C ALA A 35 11.75 -16.82 20.69
N PHE A 36 11.79 -15.60 20.12
CA PHE A 36 10.62 -14.87 19.66
C PHE A 36 9.81 -15.63 18.59
N GLU A 37 10.46 -16.19 17.56
CA GLU A 37 9.77 -16.88 16.46
C GLU A 37 9.01 -18.12 16.95
N ARG A 38 9.62 -18.87 17.87
CA ARG A 38 8.96 -20.00 18.54
C ARG A 38 7.69 -19.57 19.26
N ARG A 39 7.76 -18.46 20.00
CA ARG A 39 6.59 -17.90 20.70
C ARG A 39 5.52 -17.40 19.74
N VAL A 40 5.89 -16.93 18.55
CA VAL A 40 4.93 -16.52 17.51
C VAL A 40 4.22 -17.74 16.93
N GLU A 41 4.94 -18.84 16.68
CA GLU A 41 4.34 -20.12 16.22
C GLU A 41 3.32 -20.69 17.22
N ASP A 42 3.54 -20.47 18.52
CA ASP A 42 2.62 -20.89 19.58
C ASP A 42 1.31 -20.06 19.61
N VAL A 43 1.35 -18.82 19.11
CA VAL A 43 0.16 -17.95 19.05
C VAL A 43 -0.62 -18.25 17.78
N LYS A 44 -1.70 -19.01 17.91
CA LYS A 44 -2.63 -19.28 16.81
C LYS A 44 -3.70 -18.19 16.76
N PRO A 45 -3.68 -17.28 15.78
CA PRO A 45 -4.76 -16.32 15.62
C PRO A 45 -6.06 -17.05 15.24
N VAL A 46 -7.18 -16.54 15.72
CA VAL A 46 -8.49 -17.07 15.35
C VAL A 46 -8.79 -16.68 13.91
N LYS A 47 -9.02 -17.68 13.05
CA LYS A 47 -9.28 -17.46 11.62
C LYS A 47 -10.46 -16.51 11.36
N ASP A 48 -11.50 -16.62 12.18
CA ASP A 48 -12.67 -15.75 12.11
C ASP A 48 -12.33 -14.27 12.35
N ASP A 49 -11.45 -13.97 13.31
CA ASP A 49 -11.01 -12.60 13.58
C ASP A 49 -10.20 -12.02 12.41
N ILE A 50 -9.36 -12.84 11.76
CA ILE A 50 -8.63 -12.45 10.55
C ILE A 50 -9.61 -12.14 9.42
N ASN A 51 -10.61 -13.00 9.20
CA ASN A 51 -11.60 -12.78 8.15
C ASN A 51 -12.41 -11.50 8.41
N LYS A 52 -12.85 -11.27 9.65
CA LYS A 52 -13.52 -10.02 10.05
C LYS A 52 -12.64 -8.79 9.83
N LEU A 53 -11.35 -8.91 10.12
CA LEU A 53 -10.37 -7.85 9.90
C LEU A 53 -10.19 -7.51 8.41
N ILE A 54 -10.07 -8.54 7.56
CA ILE A 54 -9.95 -8.39 6.11
C ILE A 54 -11.23 -7.77 5.55
N LEU A 55 -12.40 -8.29 5.94
CA LEU A 55 -13.69 -7.74 5.51
C LEU A 55 -13.81 -6.27 5.93
N ASN A 56 -13.46 -5.93 7.18
CA ASN A 56 -13.45 -4.54 7.64
C ASN A 56 -12.55 -3.65 6.78
N TYR A 57 -11.36 -4.10 6.39
CA TYR A 57 -10.49 -3.35 5.49
C TYR A 57 -11.12 -3.14 4.12
N LEU A 58 -11.61 -4.21 3.49
CA LEU A 58 -12.23 -4.14 2.16
C LEU A 58 -13.41 -3.17 2.13
N THR A 59 -14.23 -3.19 3.17
CA THR A 59 -15.39 -2.31 3.27
C THR A 59 -15.00 -0.87 3.59
N THR A 60 -14.05 -0.64 4.51
CA THR A 60 -13.64 0.71 4.93
C THR A 60 -12.92 1.47 3.81
N GLU A 61 -12.05 0.78 3.07
CA GLU A 61 -11.29 1.35 1.96
C GLU A 61 -12.07 1.46 0.64
N GLY A 62 -13.33 0.99 0.60
CA GLY A 62 -14.21 1.17 -0.57
C GLY A 62 -14.02 0.13 -1.68
N TYR A 63 -13.79 -1.14 -1.33
CA TYR A 63 -13.70 -2.27 -2.27
C TYR A 63 -14.97 -3.17 -2.22
N PRO A 64 -16.13 -2.72 -2.74
CA PRO A 64 -17.42 -3.41 -2.57
C PRO A 64 -17.45 -4.80 -3.19
N SER A 65 -16.97 -4.95 -4.44
CA SER A 65 -16.97 -6.25 -5.13
C SER A 65 -16.09 -7.29 -4.45
N ALA A 66 -14.95 -6.87 -3.90
CA ALA A 66 -14.07 -7.76 -3.14
C ALA A 66 -14.69 -8.13 -1.79
N ALA A 67 -15.26 -7.14 -1.08
CA ALA A 67 -15.96 -7.36 0.18
C ALA A 67 -17.13 -8.33 0.02
N ALA A 68 -17.96 -8.19 -1.03
CA ALA A 68 -19.12 -9.05 -1.28
C ALA A 68 -18.73 -10.51 -1.63
N LYS A 69 -17.68 -10.69 -2.44
CA LYS A 69 -17.16 -12.03 -2.74
C LYS A 69 -16.54 -12.67 -1.49
N PHE A 70 -15.76 -11.90 -0.74
CA PHE A 70 -15.08 -12.37 0.46
C PHE A 70 -16.06 -12.71 1.58
N SER A 71 -17.10 -11.89 1.82
CA SER A 71 -18.11 -12.17 2.84
C SER A 71 -18.87 -13.46 2.56
N LYS A 72 -19.22 -13.71 1.28
CA LYS A 72 -19.87 -14.94 0.85
C LYS A 72 -18.99 -16.19 1.04
N GLU A 73 -17.71 -16.09 0.70
CA GLU A 73 -16.77 -17.20 0.85
C GLU A 73 -16.40 -17.48 2.32
N ALA A 74 -16.24 -16.42 3.12
CA ALA A 74 -15.91 -16.51 4.54
C ALA A 74 -17.15 -16.76 5.43
N ASN A 75 -18.36 -16.81 4.85
CA ASN A 75 -19.63 -16.94 5.55
C ASN A 75 -19.81 -15.89 6.67
N LEU A 76 -19.49 -14.63 6.34
CA LEU A 76 -19.60 -13.47 7.23
C LEU A 76 -20.77 -12.59 6.83
N ASP A 77 -21.48 -12.05 7.82
CA ASP A 77 -22.52 -11.04 7.60
C ASP A 77 -21.88 -9.70 7.21
N SER A 78 -22.33 -9.13 6.08
CA SER A 78 -21.89 -7.79 5.65
C SER A 78 -22.36 -6.74 6.67
N GLN A 79 -21.41 -6.19 7.43
CA GLN A 79 -21.68 -5.20 8.47
C GLN A 79 -22.02 -3.80 7.94
N GLN A 80 -21.94 -3.59 6.62
CA GLN A 80 -22.24 -2.31 5.98
C GLN A 80 -23.20 -2.48 4.81
N ASP A 81 -23.98 -1.43 4.60
CA ASP A 81 -24.82 -1.27 3.43
C ASP A 81 -23.96 -1.19 2.16
N GLU A 82 -24.16 -2.14 1.25
CA GLU A 82 -23.45 -2.24 -0.03
C GLU A 82 -23.61 -0.95 -0.86
N PHE A 83 -24.79 -0.32 -0.79
CA PHE A 83 -25.04 0.94 -1.47
C PHE A 83 -24.11 2.04 -0.95
N SER A 84 -24.02 2.24 0.37
CA SER A 84 -23.09 3.22 0.94
C SER A 84 -21.63 2.97 0.55
N VAL A 85 -21.16 1.72 0.52
CA VAL A 85 -19.77 1.40 0.14
C VAL A 85 -19.52 1.75 -1.32
N ARG A 86 -20.47 1.43 -2.20
CA ARG A 86 -20.39 1.71 -3.63
C ARG A 86 -20.43 3.21 -3.91
N SER A 87 -21.30 3.96 -3.24
CA SER A 87 -21.37 5.42 -3.38
C SER A 87 -20.07 6.10 -2.93
N ARG A 88 -19.47 5.66 -1.81
CA ARG A 88 -18.15 6.14 -1.38
C ARG A 88 -17.07 5.85 -2.41
N GLN A 89 -17.04 4.63 -2.97
CA GLN A 89 -16.10 4.27 -4.02
C GLN A 89 -16.26 5.15 -5.27
N GLN A 90 -17.50 5.43 -5.68
CA GLN A 90 -17.78 6.30 -6.83
C GLN A 90 -17.27 7.72 -6.60
N ILE A 91 -17.51 8.30 -5.42
CA ILE A 91 -16.98 9.62 -5.06
C ILE A 91 -15.45 9.64 -5.12
N GLN A 92 -14.78 8.65 -4.51
CA GLN A 92 -13.31 8.55 -4.58
C GLN A 92 -12.82 8.40 -6.02
N HIS A 93 -13.51 7.61 -6.85
CA HIS A 93 -13.17 7.43 -8.25
C HIS A 93 -13.27 8.73 -9.05
N SER A 94 -14.35 9.50 -8.89
CA SER A 94 -14.49 10.82 -9.52
C SER A 94 -13.36 11.78 -9.12
N ILE A 95 -12.95 11.77 -7.83
CA ILE A 95 -11.80 12.57 -7.36
C ILE A 95 -10.50 12.12 -8.04
N HIS A 96 -10.25 10.82 -8.15
CA HIS A 96 -9.05 10.31 -8.81
C HIS A 96 -8.99 10.68 -10.30
N LEU A 97 -10.12 10.65 -11.00
CA LEU A 97 -10.23 11.06 -12.41
C LEU A 97 -10.07 12.57 -12.61
N GLY A 98 -10.29 13.38 -11.57
CA GLY A 98 -10.29 14.85 -11.65
C GLY A 98 -11.68 15.43 -11.92
N CYS A 99 -12.74 14.62 -11.92
CA CYS A 99 -14.13 15.06 -12.01
C CYS A 99 -14.61 15.57 -10.64
N ILE A 100 -14.04 16.68 -10.15
CA ILE A 100 -14.24 17.13 -8.77
C ILE A 100 -15.66 17.66 -8.54
N GLN A 101 -16.25 18.32 -9.54
CA GLN A 101 -17.62 18.82 -9.46
C GLN A 101 -18.62 17.67 -9.23
N GLU A 102 -18.53 16.61 -10.04
CA GLU A 102 -19.34 15.39 -9.88
C GLU A 102 -19.14 14.74 -8.51
N ALA A 103 -17.89 14.75 -8.00
CA ALA A 103 -17.59 14.22 -6.68
C ALA A 103 -18.25 15.03 -5.56
N ILE A 104 -18.30 16.36 -5.68
CA ILE A 104 -18.96 17.25 -4.71
C ILE A 104 -20.48 17.03 -4.73
N GLU A 105 -21.08 16.91 -5.91
CA GLU A 105 -22.51 16.65 -6.07
C GLU A 105 -22.89 15.29 -5.48
N ALA A 106 -22.19 14.22 -5.87
CA ALA A 106 -22.42 12.88 -5.32
C ALA A 106 -22.17 12.81 -3.80
N LEU A 107 -21.22 13.60 -3.27
CA LEU A 107 -20.98 13.71 -1.83
C LEU A 107 -22.16 14.39 -1.12
N ASN A 108 -22.68 15.48 -1.66
CA ASN A 108 -23.84 16.17 -1.10
C ASN A 108 -25.12 15.33 -1.17
N GLU A 109 -25.29 14.52 -2.22
CA GLU A 109 -26.40 13.57 -2.33
C GLU A 109 -26.30 12.45 -1.29
N LEU A 110 -25.10 11.92 -1.05
CA LEU A 110 -24.88 10.84 -0.09
C LEU A 110 -24.96 11.33 1.36
N GLU A 111 -24.29 12.44 1.68
CA GLU A 111 -24.21 12.99 3.03
C GLU A 111 -24.06 14.54 2.99
N PRO A 112 -25.20 15.27 2.98
CA PRO A 112 -25.22 16.73 2.82
C PRO A 112 -24.41 17.49 3.88
N GLN A 113 -24.26 16.92 5.08
CA GLN A 113 -23.65 17.61 6.22
C GLN A 113 -22.12 17.51 6.25
N VAL A 114 -21.49 16.68 5.39
CA VAL A 114 -20.04 16.44 5.43
C VAL A 114 -19.26 17.72 5.17
N LEU A 115 -19.67 18.48 4.15
CA LEU A 115 -18.95 19.68 3.71
C LEU A 115 -19.17 20.86 4.67
N ASP A 116 -20.38 21.01 5.20
CA ASP A 116 -20.71 22.04 6.18
C ASP A 116 -19.94 21.86 7.50
N LYS A 117 -19.82 20.61 7.96
CA LYS A 117 -19.07 20.29 9.19
C LYS A 117 -17.55 20.34 8.99
N ASN A 118 -17.06 20.33 7.75
CA ASN A 118 -15.63 20.31 7.45
C ASN A 118 -15.24 21.36 6.39
N PRO A 119 -15.20 22.66 6.76
CA PRO A 119 -14.83 23.74 5.83
C PRO A 119 -13.46 23.54 5.17
N SER A 120 -12.50 22.95 5.90
CA SER A 120 -11.17 22.61 5.38
C SER A 120 -11.19 21.53 4.29
N LEU A 121 -12.11 20.56 4.38
CA LEU A 121 -12.27 19.54 3.34
C LEU A 121 -12.90 20.16 2.09
N HIS A 122 -13.90 21.01 2.28
CA HIS A 122 -14.55 21.71 1.17
C HIS A 122 -13.56 22.63 0.44
N PHE A 123 -12.75 23.41 1.17
CA PHE A 123 -11.68 24.21 0.57
C PHE A 123 -10.69 23.34 -0.22
N ALA A 124 -10.28 22.18 0.32
CA ALA A 124 -9.38 21.27 -0.38
C ALA A 124 -9.96 20.70 -1.69
N LEU A 125 -11.27 20.40 -1.73
CA LEU A 125 -11.95 19.98 -2.95
C LEU A 125 -12.01 21.10 -3.99
N LEU A 126 -12.41 22.31 -3.59
CA LEU A 126 -12.42 23.47 -4.49
C LEU A 126 -11.03 23.81 -5.03
N ARG A 127 -9.99 23.72 -4.17
CA ARG A 127 -8.60 23.90 -4.60
C ARG A 127 -8.19 22.85 -5.62
N LEU A 128 -8.60 21.59 -5.43
CA LEU A 128 -8.33 20.53 -6.39
C LEU A 128 -9.02 20.79 -7.73
N GLN A 129 -10.27 21.25 -7.70
CA GLN A 129 -11.01 21.66 -8.90
C GLN A 129 -10.29 22.80 -9.64
N LEU A 130 -9.76 23.79 -8.91
CA LEU A 130 -8.94 24.85 -9.50
C LEU A 130 -7.68 24.29 -10.18
N VAL A 131 -6.97 23.35 -9.54
CA VAL A 131 -5.81 22.68 -10.17
C VAL A 131 -6.20 21.97 -11.48
N GLU A 132 -7.36 21.32 -11.53
CA GLU A 132 -7.85 20.67 -12.75
C GLU A 132 -8.22 21.67 -13.87
N LEU A 133 -8.82 22.80 -13.50
CA LEU A 133 -9.06 23.89 -14.44
C LEU A 133 -7.76 24.42 -15.02
N ILE A 134 -6.75 24.69 -14.18
CA ILE A 134 -5.43 25.14 -14.62
C ILE A 134 -4.76 24.13 -15.56
N ARG A 135 -4.82 22.83 -15.23
CA ARG A 135 -4.33 21.76 -16.12
C ARG A 135 -5.01 21.78 -17.49
N THR A 136 -6.31 22.02 -17.52
CA THR A 136 -7.10 22.09 -18.76
C THR A 136 -6.74 23.31 -19.60
N CYS A 137 -6.51 24.46 -18.95
CA CYS A 137 -6.01 25.67 -19.60
C CYS A 137 -4.66 25.40 -20.28
N HIS A 138 -3.71 24.77 -19.59
CA HIS A 138 -2.37 24.48 -20.15
C HIS A 138 -2.37 23.40 -21.25
N SER A 139 -3.33 22.46 -21.21
CA SER A 139 -3.41 21.37 -22.19
C SER A 139 -4.00 21.81 -23.55
N THR A 140 -4.67 22.96 -23.59
CA THR A 140 -5.34 23.47 -24.80
C THR A 140 -4.48 24.53 -25.48
N PRO A 141 -4.14 24.41 -26.78
CA PRO A 141 -3.39 25.44 -27.50
C PRO A 141 -4.15 26.77 -27.51
N GLY A 142 -3.56 27.83 -26.95
CA GLY A 142 -4.25 29.12 -26.76
C GLY A 142 -5.23 29.14 -25.57
N GLY A 143 -5.01 28.26 -24.59
CA GLY A 143 -5.90 28.05 -23.47
C GLY A 143 -6.27 29.31 -22.71
N ASP A 144 -7.58 29.50 -22.54
CA ASP A 144 -8.15 30.58 -21.78
C ASP A 144 -7.99 30.32 -20.28
N ILE A 145 -7.31 31.22 -19.57
CA ILE A 145 -7.13 31.17 -18.11
C ILE A 145 -8.32 31.76 -17.35
N THR A 146 -9.23 32.46 -18.05
CA THR A 146 -10.38 33.14 -17.45
C THR A 146 -11.24 32.21 -16.59
N PRO A 147 -11.55 30.96 -16.98
CA PRO A 147 -12.37 30.07 -16.16
C PRO A 147 -11.73 29.76 -14.79
N ALA A 148 -10.40 29.58 -14.74
CA ALA A 148 -9.69 29.34 -13.48
C ALA A 148 -9.70 30.58 -12.58
N ILE A 149 -9.51 31.77 -13.18
CA ILE A 149 -9.55 33.05 -12.44
C ILE A 149 -10.96 33.30 -11.88
N THR A 150 -11.99 33.21 -12.71
CA THR A 150 -13.39 33.41 -12.29
C THR A 150 -13.76 32.44 -11.18
N PHE A 151 -13.44 31.15 -11.32
CA PHE A 151 -13.71 30.14 -10.29
C PHE A 151 -13.02 30.47 -8.97
N SER A 152 -11.75 30.89 -9.01
CA SER A 152 -11.00 31.27 -7.80
C SER A 152 -11.63 32.47 -7.08
N GLN A 153 -12.12 33.45 -7.83
CA GLN A 153 -12.76 34.65 -7.30
C GLN A 153 -14.12 34.34 -6.67
N GLU A 154 -14.94 33.51 -7.34
CA GLU A 154 -16.30 33.20 -6.89
C GLU A 154 -16.33 32.24 -5.70
N HIS A 155 -15.44 31.24 -5.65
CA HIS A 155 -15.55 30.14 -4.69
C HIS A 155 -14.47 30.11 -3.60
N LEU A 156 -13.27 30.63 -3.89
CA LEU A 156 -12.09 30.49 -3.02
C LEU A 156 -11.70 31.81 -2.33
N ALA A 157 -11.93 32.96 -2.96
CA ALA A 157 -11.44 34.27 -2.47
C ALA A 157 -11.94 34.63 -1.06
N GLU A 158 -13.25 34.55 -0.80
CA GLU A 158 -13.82 34.88 0.53
C GLU A 158 -13.31 33.94 1.63
N ARG A 159 -13.15 32.65 1.30
CA ARG A 159 -12.65 31.63 2.22
C ARG A 159 -11.17 31.84 2.53
N ALA A 160 -10.38 32.19 1.52
CA ALA A 160 -8.97 32.53 1.65
C ALA A 160 -8.77 33.83 2.45
N ALA A 161 -9.61 34.85 2.23
CA ALA A 161 -9.57 36.09 3.02
C ALA A 161 -9.83 35.85 4.51
N SER A 162 -10.62 34.83 4.84
CA SER A 162 -10.96 34.48 6.22
C SER A 162 -9.91 33.63 6.93
N ASN A 163 -8.95 33.02 6.21
CA ASN A 163 -7.94 32.14 6.79
C ASN A 163 -6.58 32.26 6.06
N PRO A 164 -5.51 32.69 6.77
CA PRO A 164 -4.20 32.89 6.16
C PRO A 164 -3.61 31.61 5.53
N ASP A 165 -3.88 30.43 6.09
CA ASP A 165 -3.38 29.16 5.52
C ASP A 165 -4.03 28.88 4.16
N TYR A 166 -5.32 29.22 4.01
CA TYR A 166 -6.04 29.06 2.75
C TYR A 166 -5.57 30.08 1.71
N LEU A 167 -5.19 31.27 2.14
CA LEU A 167 -4.62 32.27 1.25
C LEU A 167 -3.28 31.80 0.68
N GLU A 168 -2.38 31.31 1.53
CA GLU A 168 -1.08 30.78 1.10
C GLU A 168 -1.27 29.60 0.12
N ASP A 169 -2.21 28.71 0.42
CA ASP A 169 -2.54 27.58 -0.45
C ASP A 169 -3.12 28.00 -1.80
N LEU A 170 -3.97 29.04 -1.82
CA LEU A 170 -4.55 29.62 -3.02
C LEU A 170 -3.48 30.32 -3.87
N GLU A 171 -2.61 31.13 -3.27
CA GLU A 171 -1.50 31.80 -3.95
C GLU A 171 -0.59 30.81 -4.65
N ARG A 172 -0.21 29.71 -3.96
CA ARG A 172 0.57 28.62 -4.56
C ARG A 172 -0.15 27.96 -5.73
N THR A 173 -1.46 27.73 -5.62
CA THR A 173 -2.23 27.15 -6.71
C THR A 173 -2.35 28.12 -7.88
N MET A 174 -2.54 29.41 -7.64
CA MET A 174 -2.60 30.44 -8.68
C MET A 174 -1.24 30.66 -9.38
N ALA A 175 -0.13 30.45 -8.68
CA ALA A 175 1.20 30.47 -9.29
C ALA A 175 1.32 29.45 -10.45
N LEU A 176 0.60 28.32 -10.38
CA LEU A 176 0.58 27.32 -11.45
C LEU A 176 0.07 27.88 -12.78
N LEU A 177 -0.67 28.99 -12.82
CA LEU A 177 -1.09 29.61 -14.08
C LEU A 177 0.09 30.16 -14.89
N PHE A 178 1.13 30.64 -14.21
CA PHE A 178 2.26 31.36 -14.83
C PHE A 178 3.44 30.43 -15.14
N PHE A 179 3.59 29.34 -14.41
CA PHE A 179 4.70 28.40 -14.60
C PHE A 179 4.29 27.23 -15.50
N ALA A 180 5.12 26.94 -16.50
CA ALA A 180 4.93 25.76 -17.33
C ALA A 180 5.13 24.47 -16.50
N PRO A 181 4.38 23.40 -16.77
CA PRO A 181 4.45 22.14 -16.01
C PRO A 181 5.85 21.51 -16.01
N ASP A 182 6.66 21.79 -17.05
CA ASP A 182 8.01 21.24 -17.22
C ASP A 182 9.07 21.93 -16.35
N SER A 183 8.75 23.06 -15.72
CA SER A 183 9.68 23.87 -14.91
C SER A 183 9.08 24.26 -13.56
N LEU A 184 8.38 23.34 -12.90
CA LEU A 184 7.82 23.56 -11.57
C LEU A 184 8.83 23.27 -10.46
N GLU A 185 8.91 24.17 -9.49
CA GLU A 185 9.61 23.93 -8.23
C GLU A 185 8.95 22.75 -7.48
N PRO A 186 9.68 21.93 -6.69
CA PRO A 186 9.13 20.72 -6.07
C PRO A 186 7.84 20.94 -5.26
N GLN A 187 7.69 22.11 -4.63
CA GLN A 187 6.48 22.46 -3.88
C GLN A 187 5.26 22.61 -4.80
N LEU A 188 5.42 23.25 -5.96
CA LEU A 188 4.35 23.42 -6.95
C LEU A 188 4.08 22.12 -7.72
N ALA A 189 5.12 21.34 -8.02
CA ALA A 189 4.99 20.04 -8.65
C ALA A 189 4.12 19.08 -7.82
N SER A 190 4.21 19.16 -6.49
CA SER A 190 3.38 18.36 -5.57
C SER A 190 1.87 18.62 -5.72
N LEU A 191 1.48 19.83 -6.17
CA LEU A 191 0.08 20.20 -6.37
C LEU A 191 -0.54 19.57 -7.61
N VAL A 192 0.29 19.30 -8.63
CA VAL A 192 -0.12 18.65 -9.87
C VAL A 192 -0.01 17.13 -9.76
N HIS A 193 0.71 16.63 -8.76
CA HIS A 193 0.97 15.21 -8.59
C HIS A 193 -0.31 14.44 -8.19
N PRO A 194 -0.54 13.21 -8.71
CA PRO A 194 -1.71 12.40 -8.36
C PRO A 194 -1.85 12.06 -6.87
N ASP A 195 -0.78 12.19 -6.08
CA ASP A 195 -0.81 12.00 -4.63
C ASP A 195 -1.77 12.99 -3.94
N LEU A 196 -1.89 14.23 -4.45
CA LEU A 196 -2.81 15.21 -3.90
C LEU A 196 -4.25 14.72 -4.03
N ARG A 197 -4.64 14.26 -5.23
CA ARG A 197 -5.97 13.65 -5.47
C ARG A 197 -6.21 12.46 -4.54
N ARG A 198 -5.19 11.60 -4.35
CA ARG A 198 -5.29 10.45 -3.43
C ARG A 198 -5.52 10.89 -1.98
N SER A 199 -4.76 11.86 -1.50
CA SER A 199 -4.91 12.38 -0.14
C SER A 199 -6.29 13.01 0.10
N VAL A 200 -6.80 13.80 -0.86
CA VAL A 200 -8.14 14.41 -0.76
C VAL A 200 -9.23 13.34 -0.80
N ALA A 201 -9.13 12.36 -1.70
CA ALA A 201 -10.07 11.24 -1.76
C ALA A 201 -10.12 10.45 -0.44
N ASP A 202 -8.97 10.19 0.19
CA ASP A 202 -8.90 9.54 1.50
C ASP A 202 -9.54 10.39 2.60
N ARG A 203 -9.32 11.71 2.58
CA ARG A 203 -9.95 12.64 3.53
C ARG A 203 -11.47 12.66 3.37
N VAL A 204 -11.98 12.66 2.13
CA VAL A 204 -13.42 12.57 1.84
C VAL A 204 -14.00 11.26 2.38
N ASN A 205 -13.38 10.12 2.07
CA ASN A 205 -13.84 8.83 2.57
C ASN A 205 -13.91 8.80 4.11
N LYS A 206 -12.87 9.29 4.78
CA LYS A 206 -12.82 9.38 6.25
C LYS A 206 -13.90 10.30 6.82
N ALA A 207 -14.21 11.40 6.14
CA ALA A 207 -15.25 12.33 6.57
C ALA A 207 -16.63 11.69 6.48
N ILE A 208 -16.94 11.01 5.36
CA ILE A 208 -18.20 10.26 5.19
C ILE A 208 -18.33 9.19 6.28
N LEU A 209 -17.28 8.39 6.50
CA LEU A 209 -17.28 7.36 7.55
C LEU A 209 -17.53 7.96 8.94
N THR A 210 -16.98 9.14 9.24
CA THR A 210 -17.20 9.83 10.51
C THR A 210 -18.67 10.27 10.66
N CYS A 211 -19.26 10.82 9.60
CA CYS A 211 -20.66 11.24 9.60
C CYS A 211 -21.62 10.06 9.76
N GLN A 212 -21.30 8.91 9.18
CA GLN A 212 -22.04 7.66 9.32
C GLN A 212 -21.79 6.94 10.66
N ASN A 213 -21.08 7.57 11.59
CA ASN A 213 -20.68 7.01 12.89
C ASN A 213 -19.90 5.67 12.77
N GLN A 214 -19.13 5.54 11.68
CA GLN A 214 -18.27 4.40 11.40
C GLN A 214 -16.80 4.72 11.77
N ARG A 215 -15.96 3.68 11.86
CA ARG A 215 -14.53 3.87 12.10
C ARG A 215 -13.88 4.53 10.88
N ARG A 216 -13.09 5.58 11.14
CA ARG A 216 -12.37 6.36 10.11
C ARG A 216 -11.30 5.56 9.37
N ASP A 217 -10.60 4.71 10.10
CA ASP A 217 -9.54 3.86 9.56
C ASP A 217 -9.92 2.39 9.73
N ALA A 218 -9.55 1.57 8.75
CA ALA A 218 -9.65 0.12 8.87
C ALA A 218 -8.86 -0.37 10.09
N ALA A 219 -9.39 -1.36 10.80
CA ALA A 219 -8.76 -1.89 12.01
C ALA A 219 -7.34 -2.42 11.75
N ILE A 220 -7.05 -2.91 10.54
CA ILE A 220 -5.71 -3.39 10.16
C ILE A 220 -4.66 -2.26 10.20
N ARG A 221 -5.03 -1.03 9.84
CA ARG A 221 -4.10 0.13 9.92
C ARG A 221 -3.70 0.40 11.37
N ASN A 222 -4.65 0.27 12.29
CA ASN A 222 -4.39 0.42 13.73
C ASN A 222 -3.50 -0.70 14.27
N ILE A 223 -3.70 -1.94 13.81
CA ILE A 223 -2.85 -3.07 14.18
C ILE A 223 -1.42 -2.87 13.68
N VAL A 224 -1.24 -2.39 12.45
CA VAL A 224 0.10 -2.08 11.90
C VAL A 224 0.80 -0.99 12.72
N ARG A 225 0.09 0.09 13.08
CA ARG A 225 0.61 1.14 13.96
C ARG A 225 0.98 0.58 15.34
N LEU A 226 0.12 -0.25 15.93
CA LEU A 226 0.35 -0.89 17.22
C LEU A 226 1.57 -1.81 17.19
N ARG A 227 1.73 -2.57 16.10
CA ARG A 227 2.91 -3.43 15.88
C ARG A 227 4.19 -2.59 15.85
N ALA A 228 4.21 -1.52 15.05
CA ALA A 228 5.38 -0.64 14.94
C ALA A 228 5.73 -0.01 16.31
N TRP A 229 4.72 0.45 17.06
CA TRP A 229 4.92 0.96 18.40
C TRP A 229 5.44 -0.11 19.38
N ALA A 230 4.87 -1.32 19.36
CA ALA A 230 5.28 -2.41 20.25
C ALA A 230 6.71 -2.88 19.95
N GLU A 231 7.08 -2.95 18.67
CA GLU A 231 8.45 -3.25 18.23
C GLU A 231 9.43 -2.19 18.74
N ASN A 232 9.16 -0.91 18.50
CA ASN A 232 10.02 0.17 18.97
C ASN A 232 10.15 0.16 20.50
N SER A 233 9.03 0.03 21.21
CA SER A 233 8.99 -0.02 22.69
C SER A 233 9.77 -1.21 23.25
N ALA A 234 9.76 -2.35 22.57
CA ALA A 234 10.51 -3.53 22.98
C ALA A 234 12.02 -3.38 22.72
N ARG A 235 12.41 -2.76 21.59
CA ARG A 235 13.81 -2.43 21.29
C ARG A 235 14.39 -1.43 22.28
N GLU A 236 13.64 -0.38 22.64
CA GLU A 236 14.02 0.59 23.68
C GLU A 236 14.26 -0.09 25.04
N ARG A 237 13.43 -1.06 25.39
CA ARG A 237 13.55 -1.84 26.63
C ARG A 237 14.58 -2.98 26.55
N LYS A 238 15.36 -3.04 25.46
CA LYS A 238 16.38 -4.06 25.19
C LYS A 238 15.85 -5.49 25.33
N LYS A 239 14.60 -5.72 24.90
CA LYS A 239 14.03 -7.08 24.83
C LYS A 239 14.68 -7.80 23.66
N ASP A 240 14.90 -9.10 23.86
CA ASP A 240 15.47 -9.99 22.85
C ASP A 240 14.49 -10.13 21.68
N LEU A 241 14.79 -9.45 20.57
CA LEU A 241 14.02 -9.42 19.35
C LEU A 241 14.95 -9.63 18.15
N PRO A 242 14.49 -10.33 17.10
CA PRO A 242 15.20 -10.40 15.84
C PRO A 242 15.57 -9.01 15.29
N ALA A 243 16.70 -8.94 14.58
CA ALA A 243 17.15 -7.70 13.94
C ALA A 243 16.10 -7.16 12.97
N ARG A 244 15.48 -8.03 12.17
CA ARG A 244 14.39 -7.71 11.24
C ARG A 244 13.17 -8.53 11.61
N LEU A 245 12.03 -7.87 11.78
CA LEU A 245 10.72 -8.52 11.92
C LEU A 245 9.99 -8.31 10.60
N ASP A 246 10.05 -9.30 9.72
CA ASP A 246 9.40 -9.20 8.41
C ASP A 246 7.88 -9.33 8.50
N LEU A 247 7.20 -8.65 7.59
CA LEU A 247 5.74 -8.77 7.39
C LEU A 247 5.40 -9.87 6.38
N GLY A 248 6.40 -10.50 5.76
CA GLY A 248 6.22 -11.51 4.72
C GLY A 248 5.60 -10.96 3.42
N LEU A 249 5.62 -9.62 3.24
CA LEU A 249 5.12 -8.94 2.04
C LEU A 249 6.21 -8.78 0.98
N ASP A 250 7.47 -8.84 1.40
CA ASP A 250 8.62 -8.87 0.51
C ASP A 250 8.68 -10.27 -0.08
N GLY A 251 8.27 -10.40 -1.34
CA GLY A 251 8.24 -11.68 -2.04
C GLY A 251 9.62 -12.31 -2.09
N ASN A 252 9.88 -13.27 -1.21
CA ASN A 252 10.97 -14.25 -1.29
C ASN A 252 12.35 -13.67 -1.70
N GLU A 253 12.77 -12.57 -1.08
CA GLU A 253 14.21 -12.28 -0.98
C GLU A 253 14.77 -13.21 0.09
N ARG A 254 15.08 -14.45 -0.34
CA ARG A 254 15.93 -15.35 0.41
C ARG A 254 17.26 -14.66 0.63
N ASP A 255 17.59 -14.42 1.91
CA ASP A 255 18.91 -14.69 2.49
C ASP A 255 20.12 -14.23 1.68
N ASP A 256 20.16 -12.96 1.28
CA ASP A 256 21.39 -12.30 0.85
C ASP A 256 21.65 -11.10 1.77
N ARG A 257 22.40 -11.36 2.86
CA ARG A 257 23.41 -10.45 3.43
C ARG A 257 24.03 -11.00 4.72
N HIS A 258 25.14 -11.73 4.56
CA HIS A 258 26.36 -11.48 5.32
C HIS A 258 27.57 -11.99 4.51
N GLU A 259 27.86 -11.35 3.38
CA GLU A 259 29.25 -11.26 2.91
C GLU A 259 30.00 -10.38 3.91
N SER A 260 30.76 -10.99 4.80
CA SER A 260 31.81 -10.30 5.56
C SER A 260 33.13 -10.84 5.07
N GLY A 261 33.79 -10.00 4.27
CA GLY A 261 35.11 -10.28 3.72
C GLY A 261 36.13 -10.57 4.80
N HIS A 262 36.84 -11.67 4.63
CA HIS A 262 38.16 -11.92 5.19
C HIS A 262 38.89 -12.91 4.27
N GLU A 263 39.63 -12.40 3.29
CA GLU A 263 40.75 -13.13 2.72
C GLU A 263 41.96 -12.96 3.64
N PRO A 264 42.56 -14.04 4.18
CA PRO A 264 43.87 -13.95 4.81
C PRO A 264 44.96 -13.97 3.73
N MET A 265 45.87 -12.99 3.80
CA MET A 265 47.16 -13.02 3.10
C MET A 265 47.90 -14.32 3.41
N ILE A 266 48.46 -14.95 2.37
CA ILE A 266 49.57 -15.89 2.51
C ILE A 266 50.79 -15.24 1.87
N THR A 267 51.85 -15.18 2.67
CA THR A 267 53.21 -14.71 2.36
C THR A 267 53.97 -15.73 1.53
#